data_AF-A0A1W0W8F5-F1
#
_entry.id   AF-A0A1W0W8F5-F1
#
_cell.length_a   1.000
_cell.length_b   1.000
_cell.length_c   1.000
_cell.angle_alpha   90.00
_cell.angle_beta   90.00
_cell.angle_gamma   90.00
#
_symmetry.space_group_name_H-M   'P 1'
#
loop_
_entity.id
_entity.type
_entity.pdbx_description
1 polymer ?
#
loop_
_entity_poly.entity_id
_entity_poly.type
_entity_poly.pdbx_seq_one_letter_code
_entity_poly.pdbx_strand_id
1 'polypeptide(L)'
;MLGIIFQRALPFLPHHFGEATVCLRHFSASSTLWRNTQLSRGNPTRIQEWREKRDIPRSGNEYGPLTDLPDWSYEDGRPGPLNRQQRARLDRSERYAQQINFLLSEVDSAVNTHAANQRHLAEERERIIRNKLREKGTPFRAGTAAVKSDKSPPKTKEA
;
A
#
# COMPACT_ATOMS: atom_id res chain seq x y z
N MET A 1 48.07 -30.69 25.75
CA MET A 1 47.58 -29.89 26.89
C MET A 1 46.08 -30.10 26.99
N LEU A 2 45.68 -30.93 27.94
CA LEU A 2 44.29 -31.25 28.26
C LEU A 2 43.73 -30.14 29.15
N GLY A 3 42.56 -29.63 28.80
CA GLY A 3 41.75 -28.75 29.65
C GLY A 3 40.34 -29.29 29.74
N ILE A 4 40.13 -30.20 30.70
CA ILE A 4 38.83 -30.66 31.20
C ILE A 4 38.42 -29.72 32.33
N ILE A 5 37.16 -29.25 32.36
CA ILE A 5 36.30 -28.93 33.54
C ILE A 5 34.89 -28.70 32.93
N PHE A 6 33.94 -29.64 32.98
CA PHE A 6 33.10 -30.10 34.09
C PHE A 6 32.11 -29.05 34.61
N GLN A 7 30.85 -29.11 34.15
CA GLN A 7 29.74 -28.52 34.90
C GLN A 7 28.49 -29.42 34.86
N ARG A 8 28.46 -30.29 35.86
CA ARG A 8 27.35 -30.91 36.60
C ARG A 8 25.93 -30.66 36.07
N ALA A 9 25.33 -31.76 35.62
CA ALA A 9 23.90 -32.03 35.76
C ALA A 9 23.47 -31.91 37.24
N LEU A 10 22.35 -31.25 37.50
CA LEU A 10 21.65 -31.28 38.78
C LEU A 10 20.35 -32.09 38.66
N PRO A 11 20.00 -32.88 39.69
CA PRO A 11 18.93 -33.85 39.64
C PRO A 11 17.54 -33.25 39.88
N PHE A 12 16.62 -33.77 39.07
CA PHE A 12 15.24 -34.08 39.37
C PHE A 12 14.96 -34.38 40.86
N LEU A 13 14.07 -33.59 41.47
CA LEU A 13 13.21 -34.03 42.58
C LEU A 13 11.81 -33.40 42.43
N PRO A 14 10.73 -34.20 42.58
CA PRO A 14 9.36 -33.75 42.50
C PRO A 14 8.87 -33.21 43.85
N HIS A 15 8.22 -32.04 43.83
CA HIS A 15 7.45 -31.56 44.97
C HIS A 15 5.96 -31.85 44.74
N HIS A 16 5.40 -32.58 45.71
CA HIS A 16 4.00 -32.88 45.91
C HIS A 16 3.10 -31.66 45.66
N PHE A 17 2.29 -31.72 44.59
CA PHE A 17 1.12 -30.87 44.47
C PHE A 17 0.03 -31.45 45.37
N GLY A 18 -0.16 -30.78 46.51
CA GLY A 18 -1.31 -31.00 47.38
C GLY A 18 -2.61 -30.72 46.64
N GLU A 19 -3.57 -31.60 46.90
CA GLU A 19 -4.95 -31.53 46.46
C GLU A 19 -5.58 -30.19 46.89
N ALA A 20 -5.76 -29.28 45.92
CA ALA A 20 -6.62 -28.12 46.11
C ALA A 20 -8.07 -28.56 45.86
N THR A 21 -8.78 -28.71 46.96
CA THR A 21 -10.21 -28.96 47.05
C THR A 21 -10.98 -27.94 46.22
N VAL A 22 -11.82 -28.44 45.31
CA VAL A 22 -12.74 -27.62 44.50
C VAL A 22 -13.79 -27.01 45.42
N CYS A 23 -13.61 -25.74 45.78
CA CYS A 23 -14.70 -24.95 46.37
C CYS A 23 -15.64 -24.51 45.25
N LEU A 24 -16.71 -25.28 45.00
CA LEU A 24 -17.89 -24.80 44.25
C LEU A 24 -18.51 -23.63 45.04
N ARG A 25 -18.16 -22.40 44.66
CA ARG A 25 -18.96 -21.23 45.05
C ARG A 25 -20.21 -21.20 44.19
N HIS A 26 -21.34 -21.48 44.82
CA HIS A 26 -22.68 -21.19 44.31
C HIS A 26 -22.78 -19.70 43.93
N PHE A 27 -22.74 -19.39 42.64
CA PHE A 27 -23.09 -18.07 42.14
C PHE A 27 -24.62 -17.98 42.10
N SER A 28 -25.20 -17.38 43.14
CA SER A 28 -26.61 -17.02 43.21
C SER A 28 -26.93 -16.03 42.09
N ALA A 29 -27.66 -16.52 41.08
CA ALA A 29 -28.27 -15.70 40.05
C ALA A 29 -29.47 -14.96 40.66
N SER A 30 -29.22 -13.80 41.27
CA SER A 30 -30.26 -12.83 41.58
C SER A 30 -30.11 -11.62 40.69
N SER A 31 -31.00 -11.60 39.70
CA SER A 31 -31.49 -10.47 38.93
C SER A 31 -31.22 -9.10 39.55
N THR A 32 -30.57 -8.23 38.80
CA THR A 32 -31.17 -6.93 38.47
C THR A 32 -30.55 -6.44 37.17
N LEU A 33 -31.39 -6.51 36.14
CA LEU A 33 -31.37 -5.72 34.92
C LEU A 33 -30.75 -4.33 35.13
N TRP A 34 -29.47 -4.20 34.83
CA TRP A 34 -28.91 -2.91 34.48
C TRP A 34 -29.37 -2.60 33.06
N ARG A 35 -30.55 -1.97 33.04
CA ARG A 35 -31.15 -1.16 31.97
C ARG A 35 -30.30 -1.13 30.70
N ASN A 36 -30.77 -1.92 29.74
CA ASN A 36 -30.55 -1.72 28.33
C ASN A 36 -30.87 -0.25 27.99
N THR A 37 -29.84 0.60 27.95
CA THR A 37 -29.97 1.97 27.43
C THR A 37 -30.06 1.85 25.92
N GLN A 38 -31.24 1.49 25.44
CA GLN A 38 -31.68 1.77 24.08
C GLN A 38 -31.87 3.29 23.95
N LEU A 39 -30.77 4.04 24.02
CA LEU A 39 -30.70 5.27 23.25
C LEU A 39 -30.80 4.80 21.80
N SER A 40 -31.83 5.24 21.11
CA SER A 40 -31.94 5.13 19.65
C SER A 40 -30.67 5.73 19.06
N ARG A 41 -29.64 4.90 18.86
CA ARG A 41 -28.46 5.25 18.10
C ARG A 41 -28.95 5.30 16.67
N GLY A 42 -29.31 6.50 16.18
CA GLY A 42 -29.41 6.72 14.75
C GLY A 42 -28.18 6.09 14.09
N ASN A 43 -28.40 5.32 13.02
CA ASN A 43 -27.35 4.50 12.42
C ASN A 43 -26.08 5.36 12.18
N PRO A 44 -24.96 5.14 12.90
CA PRO A 44 -23.78 5.98 12.80
C PRO A 44 -23.18 5.96 11.38
N THR A 45 -23.49 4.94 10.59
CA THR A 45 -23.06 4.88 9.19
C THR A 45 -23.67 6.00 8.36
N ARG A 46 -24.91 6.45 8.64
CA ARG A 46 -25.57 7.50 7.85
C ARG A 46 -24.86 8.85 7.95
N ILE A 47 -24.30 9.18 9.12
CA ILE A 47 -23.55 10.43 9.32
C ILE A 47 -22.16 10.32 8.68
N GLN A 48 -21.51 9.16 8.81
CA GLN A 48 -20.21 8.89 8.18
C GLN A 48 -20.30 8.94 6.66
N GLU A 49 -21.28 8.25 6.06
CA GLU A 49 -21.55 8.28 4.63
C GLU A 49 -21.87 9.70 4.14
N TRP A 50 -22.58 10.50 4.93
CA TRP A 50 -22.85 11.91 4.60
C TRP A 50 -21.57 12.76 4.63
N ARG A 51 -20.60 12.46 5.51
CA ARG A 51 -19.30 13.15 5.56
C ARG A 51 -18.45 12.78 4.35
N GLU A 52 -18.34 11.49 4.06
CA GLU A 52 -17.61 10.97 2.89
C GLU A 52 -18.17 11.54 1.58
N LYS A 53 -19.51 11.60 1.44
CA LYS A 53 -20.17 12.24 0.27
C LYS A 53 -19.87 13.73 0.09
N ARG A 54 -19.31 14.37 1.11
CA ARG A 54 -18.97 15.80 1.13
C ARG A 54 -17.46 16.03 1.19
N ASP A 55 -16.66 14.99 0.96
CA ASP A 55 -15.20 15.04 1.03
C ASP A 55 -14.68 15.49 2.41
N ILE A 56 -15.44 15.16 3.46
CA ILE A 56 -15.07 15.36 4.88
C ILE A 56 -14.64 14.01 5.44
N PRO A 57 -13.65 13.96 6.36
CA PRO A 57 -13.22 12.70 6.94
C PRO A 57 -14.37 11.95 7.62
N ARG A 58 -14.23 10.63 7.61
CA ARG A 58 -15.23 9.71 8.18
C ARG A 58 -15.37 9.94 9.68
N SER A 59 -14.24 10.09 10.38
CA SER A 59 -14.18 10.54 11.76
C SER A 59 -13.94 12.04 11.84
N GLY A 60 -14.53 12.70 12.84
CA GLY A 60 -14.32 14.14 13.08
C GLY A 60 -12.89 14.52 13.50
N ASN A 61 -12.04 13.53 13.81
CA ASN A 61 -10.71 13.74 14.39
C ASN A 61 -9.56 13.28 13.47
N GLU A 62 -9.83 12.96 12.21
CA GLU A 62 -8.80 12.48 11.27
C GLU A 62 -7.95 13.63 10.73
N TYR A 63 -8.58 14.58 10.06
CA TYR A 63 -7.96 15.78 9.50
C TYR A 63 -8.98 16.93 9.45
N GLY A 64 -8.51 18.15 9.27
CA GLY A 64 -9.36 19.33 9.15
C GLY A 64 -9.22 20.31 10.32
N PRO A 65 -10.01 21.39 10.33
CA PRO A 65 -9.76 22.55 11.17
C PRO A 65 -9.78 22.22 12.67
N LEU A 66 -10.62 21.27 13.10
CA LEU A 66 -10.68 20.86 14.51
C LEU A 66 -9.38 20.18 15.01
N THR A 67 -8.65 19.52 14.12
CA THR A 67 -7.49 18.68 14.49
C THR A 67 -6.15 19.31 14.10
N ASP A 68 -6.15 20.11 13.04
CA ASP A 68 -4.94 20.68 12.46
C ASP A 68 -4.65 22.10 12.98
N LEU A 69 -5.67 22.85 13.41
CA LEU A 69 -5.48 24.16 14.02
C LEU A 69 -4.97 24.03 15.46
N PRO A 70 -4.22 25.03 15.95
CA PRO A 70 -3.83 25.07 17.36
C PRO A 70 -5.03 25.41 18.25
N ASP A 71 -5.18 24.69 19.36
CA ASP A 71 -6.26 24.91 20.32
C ASP A 71 -6.15 26.26 21.07
N TRP A 72 -4.97 26.89 21.05
CA TRP A 72 -4.69 28.16 21.72
C TRP A 72 -3.50 28.89 21.06
N SER A 73 -3.39 30.19 21.31
CA SER A 73 -2.27 31.05 20.90
C SER A 73 -1.86 31.95 22.07
N TYR A 74 -0.66 32.52 21.99
CA TYR A 74 -0.25 33.56 22.94
C TYR A 74 -1.05 34.85 22.72
N GLU A 75 -1.18 35.68 23.74
CA GLU A 75 -1.86 36.99 23.65
C GLU A 75 -1.20 37.92 22.63
N ASP A 76 0.13 37.81 22.48
CA ASP A 76 0.93 38.51 21.47
C ASP A 76 0.60 38.07 20.01
N GLY A 77 -0.26 37.07 19.82
CA GLY A 77 -0.57 36.48 18.52
C GLY A 77 0.47 35.47 18.01
N ARG A 78 1.47 35.12 18.82
CA ARG A 78 2.41 34.05 18.48
C ARG A 78 1.67 32.71 18.47
N PRO A 79 1.93 31.81 17.48
CA PRO A 79 1.29 30.51 17.45
C PRO A 79 1.79 29.65 18.63
N GLY A 80 0.92 28.77 19.12
CA GLY A 80 1.31 27.75 20.07
C GLY A 80 2.39 26.81 19.49
N PRO A 81 3.27 26.24 20.32
CA PRO A 81 4.25 25.26 19.86
C PRO A 81 3.56 24.00 19.33
N LEU A 82 4.16 23.37 18.31
CA LEU A 82 3.58 22.17 17.67
C LEU A 82 3.53 20.98 18.63
N ASN A 83 2.36 20.34 18.72
CA ASN A 83 2.16 19.13 19.49
C ASN A 83 2.91 17.93 18.89
N ARG A 84 3.31 16.96 19.74
CA ARG A 84 4.02 15.75 19.29
C ARG A 84 3.25 15.00 18.19
N GLN A 85 1.92 14.91 18.31
CA GLN A 85 1.09 14.22 17.33
C GLN A 85 0.98 15.00 16.01
N GLN A 86 0.90 16.33 16.07
CA GLN A 86 0.89 17.18 14.87
C GLN A 86 2.20 17.01 14.09
N ARG A 87 3.36 17.03 14.78
CA ARG A 87 4.67 16.73 14.16
C ARG A 87 4.68 15.36 13.50
N ALA A 88 4.23 14.32 14.22
CA ALA A 88 4.18 12.97 13.67
C ALA A 88 3.26 12.83 12.44
N ARG A 89 2.18 13.63 12.35
CA ARG A 89 1.33 13.68 11.16
C ARG A 89 2.03 14.37 9.98
N LEU A 90 2.73 15.47 10.22
CA LEU A 90 3.53 16.17 9.21
C LEU A 90 4.63 15.24 8.67
N ASP A 91 5.43 14.64 9.55
CA ASP A 91 6.50 13.71 9.16
C ASP A 91 5.95 12.54 8.33
N ARG A 92 4.76 12.04 8.68
CA ARG A 92 4.10 10.96 7.93
C ARG A 92 3.64 11.45 6.56
N SER A 93 3.06 12.64 6.48
CA SER A 93 2.61 13.26 5.23
C SER A 93 3.80 13.48 4.29
N GLU A 94 4.92 13.98 4.80
CA GLU A 94 6.16 14.16 4.04
C GLU A 94 6.69 12.82 3.49
N ARG A 95 6.71 11.77 4.32
CA ARG A 95 7.13 10.43 3.87
C ARG A 95 6.25 9.90 2.75
N TYR A 96 4.93 10.07 2.85
CA TYR A 96 4.03 9.67 1.78
C TYR A 96 4.27 10.47 0.50
N ALA A 97 4.46 11.79 0.60
CA ALA A 97 4.74 12.63 -0.56
C ALA A 97 6.04 12.20 -1.27
N GLN A 98 7.10 11.94 -0.50
CA GLN A 98 8.38 11.43 -1.03
C GLN A 98 8.20 10.07 -1.71
N GLN A 99 7.47 9.16 -1.08
CA GLN A 99 7.22 7.83 -1.63
C GLN A 99 6.40 7.89 -2.92
N ILE A 100 5.35 8.71 -2.97
CA ILE A 100 4.52 8.90 -4.17
C ILE A 100 5.38 9.44 -5.32
N ASN A 101 6.18 10.47 -5.07
CA ASN A 101 7.05 11.06 -6.09
C ASN A 101 8.07 10.04 -6.62
N PHE A 102 8.70 9.28 -5.71
CA PHE A 102 9.63 8.22 -6.08
C PHE A 102 8.98 7.17 -6.97
N LEU A 103 7.84 6.59 -6.56
CA LEU A 103 7.13 5.58 -7.33
C LEU A 103 6.67 6.09 -8.69
N LEU A 104 6.20 7.34 -8.77
CA LEU A 104 5.82 7.96 -10.04
C LEU A 104 7.03 8.05 -10.99
N SER A 105 8.17 8.50 -10.48
CA SER A 105 9.40 8.60 -11.26
C SER A 105 9.92 7.24 -11.75
N GLU A 106 9.72 6.17 -10.97
CA GLU A 106 10.07 4.80 -11.40
C GLU A 106 9.19 4.33 -12.56
N VAL A 107 7.89 4.58 -12.48
CA VAL A 107 6.95 4.23 -13.55
C VAL A 107 7.30 4.98 -14.83
N ASP A 108 7.55 6.29 -14.74
CA ASP A 108 7.93 7.10 -15.89
C ASP A 108 9.24 6.61 -16.52
N SER A 109 10.23 6.27 -15.68
CA SER A 109 11.51 5.69 -16.12
C SER A 109 11.30 4.36 -16.86
N ALA A 110 10.45 3.47 -16.33
CA ALA A 110 10.14 2.19 -16.95
C ALA A 110 9.47 2.35 -18.32
N VAL A 111 8.52 3.27 -18.45
CA VAL A 111 7.86 3.57 -19.72
C VAL A 111 8.86 4.10 -20.74
N ASN A 112 9.71 5.06 -20.34
CA ASN A 112 10.71 5.68 -21.21
C ASN A 112 11.77 4.67 -21.69
N THR A 113 12.29 3.84 -20.78
CA THR A 113 13.26 2.80 -21.12
C THR A 113 12.65 1.74 -22.02
N HIS A 114 11.40 1.32 -21.78
CA HIS A 114 10.71 0.40 -22.67
C HIS A 114 10.56 0.98 -24.08
N ALA A 115 10.10 2.23 -24.20
CA ALA A 115 9.95 2.91 -25.47
C ALA A 115 11.29 3.02 -26.22
N ALA A 116 12.37 3.40 -25.52
CA ALA A 116 13.71 3.46 -26.09
C ALA A 116 14.19 2.09 -26.59
N ASN A 117 13.98 1.02 -25.82
CA ASN A 117 14.33 -0.34 -26.21
C ASN A 117 13.57 -0.80 -27.45
N GLN A 118 12.27 -0.51 -27.56
CA GLN A 118 11.49 -0.86 -28.76
C GLN A 118 12.01 -0.13 -30.01
N ARG A 119 12.36 1.16 -29.89
CA ARG A 119 12.96 1.93 -30.99
C ARG A 119 14.29 1.34 -31.41
N HIS A 120 15.17 1.05 -30.47
CA HIS A 120 16.46 0.42 -30.75
C HIS A 120 16.29 -0.95 -31.42
N LEU A 121 15.37 -1.80 -30.95
CA LEU A 121 15.08 -3.08 -31.58
C LEU A 121 14.55 -2.94 -33.01
N ALA A 122 13.71 -1.93 -33.28
CA ALA A 122 13.21 -1.65 -34.63
C ALA A 122 14.33 -1.18 -35.56
N GLU A 123 15.17 -0.23 -35.11
CA GLU A 123 16.32 0.27 -35.85
C GLU A 123 17.33 -0.83 -36.16
N GLU A 124 17.62 -1.71 -35.19
CA GLU A 124 18.50 -2.85 -35.37
C GLU A 124 17.94 -3.85 -36.39
N ARG A 125 16.64 -4.14 -36.34
CA ARG A 125 15.96 -4.98 -37.33
C ARG A 125 16.08 -4.38 -38.73
N GLU A 126 15.82 -3.08 -38.87
CA GLU A 126 15.96 -2.37 -40.14
C GLU A 126 17.41 -2.35 -40.63
N ARG A 127 18.38 -2.19 -39.73
CA ARG A 127 19.81 -2.24 -40.07
C ARG A 127 20.21 -3.62 -40.58
N ILE A 128 19.75 -4.68 -39.91
CA ILE A 128 20.00 -6.07 -40.34
C ILE A 128 19.35 -6.34 -41.70
N ILE A 129 18.11 -5.90 -41.92
CA ILE A 129 17.41 -6.05 -43.20
C ILE A 129 18.14 -5.29 -44.31
N ARG A 130 18.54 -4.04 -44.05
CA ARG A 130 19.30 -3.21 -45.01
C ARG A 130 20.65 -3.81 -45.37
N ASN A 131 21.34 -4.40 -44.40
CA ASN A 131 22.65 -5.04 -44.60
C ASN A 131 22.54 -6.49 -45.12
N LYS A 132 21.34 -7.06 -45.20
CA LYS A 132 21.15 -8.43 -45.69
C LYS A 132 21.48 -8.49 -47.18
N LEU A 133 22.39 -9.40 -47.55
CA LEU A 133 22.72 -9.67 -48.94
C LEU A 133 21.50 -10.18 -49.71
N ARG A 134 21.45 -9.89 -51.02
CA ARG A 134 20.38 -10.37 -51.88
C ARG A 134 20.36 -11.89 -51.90
N GLU A 135 19.17 -12.47 -51.88
CA GLU A 135 18.98 -13.91 -51.95
C GLU A 135 19.47 -14.43 -53.31
N LYS A 136 20.11 -15.62 -53.29
CA LYS A 136 20.65 -16.26 -54.48
C LYS A 136 19.58 -17.12 -55.16
N GLY A 137 19.53 -17.05 -56.49
CA GLY A 137 18.59 -17.82 -57.33
C GLY A 137 17.36 -17.02 -57.76
N THR A 138 16.65 -17.52 -58.78
CA THR A 138 15.29 -17.06 -59.12
C THR A 138 14.29 -17.78 -58.22
N PRO A 139 13.39 -17.08 -57.50
CA PRO A 139 12.35 -17.77 -56.75
C PRO A 139 11.49 -18.59 -57.71
N PHE A 140 11.40 -19.90 -57.48
CA PHE A 140 10.53 -20.78 -58.24
C PHE A 140 9.08 -20.28 -58.07
N ARG A 141 8.47 -19.81 -59.16
CA ARG A 141 7.15 -19.15 -59.13
C ARG A 141 6.06 -20.21 -58.93
N ALA A 142 5.77 -20.57 -57.68
CA ALA A 142 4.58 -21.33 -57.34
C ALA A 142 3.36 -20.42 -57.59
N GLY A 143 2.57 -20.73 -58.62
CA GLY A 143 1.51 -19.86 -59.09
C GLY A 143 0.42 -19.63 -58.06
N THR A 144 0.32 -18.40 -57.52
CA THR A 144 -0.94 -17.73 -57.17
C THR A 144 -0.73 -16.21 -57.26
N ALA A 145 -1.78 -15.50 -57.64
CA ALA A 145 -1.77 -14.15 -58.16
C ALA A 145 -1.34 -13.07 -57.14
N ALA A 146 -0.70 -12.02 -57.67
CA ALA A 146 -0.30 -10.83 -56.94
C ALA A 146 -1.49 -10.12 -56.29
N VAL A 147 -1.62 -10.24 -54.96
CA VAL A 147 -2.39 -9.30 -54.14
C VAL A 147 -1.46 -8.12 -53.84
N LYS A 148 -1.76 -6.96 -54.44
CA LYS A 148 -1.11 -5.68 -54.11
C LYS A 148 -1.34 -5.42 -52.63
N SER A 149 -0.28 -5.44 -51.83
CA SER A 149 -0.35 -5.09 -50.41
C SER A 149 -0.34 -3.56 -50.28
N ASP A 150 -1.52 -2.96 -50.35
CA ASP A 150 -1.73 -1.58 -49.92
C ASP A 150 -1.52 -1.49 -48.41
N LYS A 151 -0.28 -1.31 -47.97
CA LYS A 151 0.00 -0.88 -46.59
C LYS A 151 -0.33 0.61 -46.49
N SER A 152 -1.61 0.95 -46.40
CA SER A 152 -2.02 2.25 -45.89
C SER A 152 -1.64 2.34 -44.41
N PRO A 153 -0.96 3.41 -43.96
CA PRO A 153 -0.60 3.57 -42.55
C PRO A 153 -1.87 3.67 -41.68
N PRO A 154 -1.84 3.14 -40.44
CA PRO A 154 -2.98 3.22 -39.55
C PRO A 154 -3.29 4.68 -39.23
N LYS A 155 -4.49 5.14 -39.59
CA LYS A 155 -5.01 6.44 -39.16
C LYS A 155 -5.10 6.42 -37.63
N THR A 156 -4.28 7.23 -36.97
CA THR A 156 -4.45 7.59 -35.57
C THR A 156 -5.79 8.32 -35.43
N LYS A 157 -6.71 7.75 -34.64
CA LYS A 157 -7.92 8.46 -34.22
C LYS A 157 -7.52 9.38 -33.09
N GLU A 158 -7.47 10.67 -33.37
CA GLU A 158 -7.41 11.71 -32.35
C GLU A 158 -8.75 11.73 -31.60
N ALA A 159 -8.69 11.76 -30.27
CA ALA A 159 -9.79 11.89 -29.33
C ALA A 159 -9.52 13.10 -28.43
#